data_AF-A0A2N1M9Y2-F1
#
_entry.id   AF-A0A2N1M9Y2-F1
#
_cell.length_a   1.000
_cell.length_b   1.000
_cell.length_c   1.000
_cell.angle_alpha   90.00
_cell.angle_beta   90.00
_cell.angle_gamma   90.00
#
_symmetry.space_group_name_H-M   'P 1'
#
loop_
_entity.id
_entity.type
_entity.pdbx_description
1 polymer ?
#
loop_
_entity_poly.entity_id
_entity_poly.type
_entity_poly.pdbx_seq_one_letter_code
_entity_poly.pdbx_strand_id
1 'polypeptide(L)'
;GNKQIDDFIQKEQLKIDNSQNTVFEWIPYNQFFNIKETDIQGFITAIWKDGPLTFNKGLSKYERKCKTVTLKYLYNILDILDEFLDKKPTS
;
A
#
# COMPACT_ATOMS: atom_id res chain seq x y z
N GLY A 1 8.60 12.37 -9.53
CA GLY A 1 8.69 11.27 -8.54
C GLY A 1 9.82 11.58 -7.59
N ASN A 2 9.79 10.99 -6.39
CA ASN A 2 10.92 11.01 -5.46
C ASN A 2 11.70 9.72 -5.70
N LYS A 3 12.95 9.85 -6.19
CA LYS A 3 13.77 8.70 -6.60
C LYS A 3 13.94 7.65 -5.49
N GLN A 4 14.06 8.05 -4.22
CA GLN A 4 14.21 7.10 -3.12
C GLN A 4 12.95 6.25 -2.91
N ILE A 5 11.78 6.86 -3.06
CA ILE A 5 10.49 6.18 -2.97
C ILE A 5 10.31 5.26 -4.17
N ASP A 6 10.63 5.74 -5.37
CA ASP A 6 10.55 4.97 -6.61
C ASP A 6 11.46 3.72 -6.53
N ASP A 7 12.70 3.87 -6.06
CA ASP A 7 13.67 2.79 -5.85
C ASP A 7 13.17 1.78 -4.79
N PHE A 8 12.56 2.26 -3.69
CA PHE A 8 11.97 1.40 -2.66
C PHE A 8 10.80 0.56 -3.21
N ILE A 9 9.86 1.19 -3.91
CA ILE A 9 8.71 0.51 -4.53
C ILE A 9 9.22 -0.59 -5.46
N GLN A 10 10.19 -0.28 -6.32
CA GLN A 10 10.76 -1.25 -7.25
C GLN A 10 11.39 -2.43 -6.51
N LYS A 11 12.16 -2.16 -5.45
CA LYS A 11 12.78 -3.21 -4.61
C LYS A 11 11.74 -4.12 -3.96
N GLU A 12 10.65 -3.58 -3.42
CA GLU A 12 9.59 -4.40 -2.84
C GLU A 12 8.83 -5.21 -3.90
N GLN A 13 8.57 -4.63 -5.07
CA GLN A 13 7.95 -5.34 -6.18
C GLN A 13 8.81 -6.50 -6.70
N LEU A 14 10.14 -6.39 -6.68
CA LEU A 14 11.06 -7.46 -7.06
C LEU A 14 11.07 -8.65 -6.08
N LYS A 15 10.59 -8.49 -4.84
CA LYS A 15 10.49 -9.59 -3.86
C LYS A 15 9.30 -10.52 -4.13
N ILE A 16 8.42 -10.16 -5.05
CA ILE A 16 7.25 -10.96 -5.39
C ILE A 16 7.69 -12.15 -6.24
N ASP A 17 7.77 -13.33 -5.62
CA ASP A 17 8.23 -14.58 -6.27
C ASP A 17 7.11 -15.40 -6.95
N ASN A 18 5.85 -15.08 -6.67
CA ASN A 18 4.69 -15.80 -7.19
C ASN A 18 3.56 -14.85 -7.59
N SER A 19 2.91 -15.17 -8.70
CA SER A 19 1.66 -14.55 -9.19
C SER A 19 0.49 -14.52 -8.20
N GLN A 20 0.55 -15.29 -7.11
CA GLN A 20 -0.44 -15.30 -6.04
C GLN A 20 -0.11 -14.37 -4.86
N ASN A 21 1.10 -13.78 -4.83
CA ASN A 21 1.48 -12.89 -3.75
C ASN A 21 0.82 -11.53 -3.91
N THR A 22 0.56 -10.87 -2.77
CA THR A 22 0.07 -9.50 -2.73
C THR A 22 1.05 -8.57 -3.44
N VAL A 23 0.57 -7.85 -4.44
CA VAL A 23 1.38 -6.88 -5.19
C VAL A 23 1.51 -5.58 -4.40
N PHE A 24 2.71 -5.01 -4.37
CA PHE A 24 2.94 -3.69 -3.80
C PHE A 24 2.50 -2.61 -4.81
N GLU A 25 1.48 -1.82 -4.47
CA GLU A 25 0.89 -0.78 -5.33
C GLU A 25 1.12 0.63 -4.74
N TRP A 26 1.57 1.58 -5.58
CA TRP A 26 1.62 2.99 -5.21
C TRP A 26 0.33 3.69 -5.62
N ILE A 27 -0.43 4.19 -4.65
CA ILE A 27 -1.77 4.78 -4.87
C ILE A 27 -1.72 6.29 -4.63
N PRO A 28 -2.09 7.11 -5.61
CA PRO A 28 -2.22 8.55 -5.42
C PRO A 28 -3.28 8.90 -4.37
N TYR A 29 -3.01 9.92 -3.54
CA TYR A 29 -3.92 10.33 -2.46
C TYR A 29 -5.34 10.66 -2.94
N ASN A 30 -5.49 11.22 -4.14
CA ASN A 30 -6.80 11.56 -4.73
C ASN A 30 -7.69 10.35 -5.07
N GLN A 31 -7.18 9.12 -4.93
CA GLN A 31 -7.98 7.90 -5.04
C GLN A 31 -8.76 7.56 -3.78
N PHE A 32 -8.49 8.25 -2.68
CA PHE A 32 -9.15 8.05 -1.40
C PHE A 32 -10.17 9.16 -1.14
N PHE A 33 -11.34 8.77 -0.64
CA PHE A 33 -12.40 9.70 -0.23
C PHE A 33 -13.08 9.22 1.05
N ASN A 34 -13.93 10.07 1.64
CA ASN A 34 -14.62 9.79 2.89
C ASN A 34 -13.64 9.37 4.00
N ILE A 35 -12.54 10.13 4.12
CA ILE A 35 -11.49 9.91 5.11
C ILE A 35 -12.01 10.28 6.49
N LYS A 36 -11.89 9.37 7.46
CA LYS A 36 -12.36 9.52 8.83
C LYS A 36 -11.31 9.03 9.82
N GLU A 37 -11.17 9.75 10.92
CA GLU A 37 -10.34 9.30 12.04
C GLU A 37 -10.92 8.02 12.67
N THR A 38 -10.04 7.22 13.25
CA THR A 38 -10.42 6.08 14.09
C THR A 38 -10.09 6.40 15.54
N ASP A 39 -10.64 5.61 16.47
CA ASP A 39 -10.27 5.72 17.89
C ASP A 39 -8.82 5.25 18.17
N ILE A 40 -8.14 4.69 17.15
CA ILE A 40 -6.75 4.25 17.23
C ILE A 40 -5.84 5.35 16.68
N GLN A 41 -4.97 5.88 17.55
CA GLN A 41 -4.02 6.92 17.18
C GLN A 41 -3.14 6.49 16.00
N GLY A 42 -3.03 7.37 15.00
CA GLY A 42 -2.22 7.14 13.79
C GLY A 42 -2.92 6.32 12.71
N PHE A 43 -4.17 5.89 12.93
CA PHE A 43 -4.96 5.18 11.93
C PHE A 43 -6.21 5.97 11.53
N ILE A 44 -6.47 5.98 10.23
CA ILE A 44 -7.66 6.55 9.61
C ILE A 44 -8.35 5.49 8.74
N THR A 45 -9.64 5.65 8.50
CA THR A 45 -10.36 4.89 7.47
C THR A 45 -10.59 5.76 6.26
N ALA A 46 -10.57 5.15 5.08
CA ALA A 46 -10.87 5.82 3.82
C ALA A 46 -11.54 4.85 2.87
N ILE A 47 -12.26 5.37 1.88
CA ILE A 47 -12.75 4.58 0.75
C ILE A 47 -11.77 4.74 -0.40
N TRP A 48 -11.15 3.64 -0.83
CA TRP A 48 -10.34 3.58 -2.04
C TRP A 48 -11.25 3.36 -3.24
N LYS A 49 -11.36 4.37 -4.12
CA LYS A 49 -12.28 4.42 -5.26
C LYS A 49 -12.14 3.22 -6.20
N ASP A 50 -10.92 2.96 -6.64
CA ASP A 50 -10.65 1.83 -7.53
C ASP A 50 -10.52 0.53 -6.74
N GLY A 51 -9.98 0.60 -5.53
CA GLY A 51 -9.74 -0.58 -4.70
C GLY A 51 -8.62 -1.48 -5.22
N PRO A 52 -8.31 -2.56 -4.48
CA PRO A 52 -7.23 -3.46 -4.82
C PRO A 52 -7.51 -4.24 -6.10
N LEU A 53 -6.45 -4.57 -6.83
CA LEU A 53 -6.55 -5.48 -7.96
C LEU A 53 -6.88 -6.89 -7.47
N THR A 54 -7.96 -7.48 -7.98
CA THR A 54 -8.39 -8.84 -7.61
C THR A 54 -8.64 -9.68 -8.85
N PHE A 55 -8.27 -10.95 -8.82
CA PHE A 55 -8.55 -11.87 -9.92
C PHE A 55 -9.92 -12.54 -9.74
N ASN A 56 -10.84 -12.28 -10.65
CA ASN A 56 -12.14 -12.94 -10.68
C ASN A 56 -12.04 -14.25 -11.48
N LYS A 57 -12.02 -15.39 -10.78
CA LYS A 57 -11.92 -16.72 -11.40
C LYS A 57 -13.05 -17.01 -12.40
N GLY A 58 -14.28 -16.61 -12.07
CA GLY A 58 -15.46 -16.88 -12.90
C GLY A 58 -15.47 -16.11 -14.23
N LEU A 59 -14.88 -14.93 -14.25
CA LEU A 59 -14.73 -14.12 -15.47
C LEU A 59 -13.34 -14.24 -16.10
N SER A 60 -12.43 -15.00 -15.48
CA SER A 60 -11.01 -15.15 -15.85
C SER A 60 -10.33 -13.82 -16.18
N LYS A 61 -10.61 -12.79 -15.37
CA LYS A 61 -10.08 -11.43 -15.57
C LYS A 61 -9.78 -10.75 -14.25
N TYR A 62 -8.88 -9.77 -14.31
CA TYR A 62 -8.65 -8.88 -13.19
C TYR A 62 -9.74 -7.80 -13.12
N GLU A 63 -10.21 -7.53 -11.90
CA GLU A 63 -11.18 -6.49 -11.62
C GLU A 63 -10.78 -5.67 -10.38
N ARG A 64 -11.30 -4.45 -10.34
CA ARG A 64 -11.11 -3.48 -9.27
C ARG A 64 -12.47 -3.07 -8.75
N LYS A 65 -12.63 -3.08 -7.43
CA LYS A 65 -13.87 -2.71 -6.75
C LYS A 65 -13.55 -1.81 -5.57
N CYS A 66 -14.26 -0.70 -5.50
CA CYS A 66 -14.24 0.24 -4.39
C CYS A 66 -14.26 -0.49 -3.04
N LYS A 67 -13.35 -0.11 -2.14
CA LYS A 67 -13.17 -0.80 -0.86
C LYS A 67 -12.84 0.18 0.26
N THR A 68 -13.44 -0.02 1.43
CA THR A 68 -13.01 0.64 2.66
C THR A 68 -11.68 0.06 3.10
N VAL A 69 -10.72 0.93 3.37
CA VAL A 69 -9.37 0.59 3.80
C VAL A 69 -9.03 1.35 5.08
N THR A 70 -8.15 0.77 5.88
CA THR A 70 -7.50 1.45 7.00
C THR A 70 -6.12 1.91 6.53
N LEU A 71 -5.82 3.19 6.72
CA LEU A 71 -4.52 3.78 6.41
C LEU A 71 -3.83 4.14 7.72
N LYS A 72 -2.53 3.88 7.79
CA LYS A 72 -1.66 4.37 8.86
C LYS A 72 -0.96 5.64 8.36
N TYR A 73 -1.10 6.76 9.06
CA TYR A 73 -0.39 7.99 8.71
C TYR A 73 0.96 8.02 9.44
N LEU A 74 2.03 8.27 8.70
CA LEU A 74 3.40 8.38 9.21
C LEU A 74 3.76 9.86 9.29
N TYR A 75 4.15 10.33 10.48
CA TYR A 75 4.28 11.77 10.75
C TYR A 75 5.63 12.33 10.35
N ASN A 76 6.67 11.49 10.29
CA ASN A 76 8.01 11.93 9.93
C ASN A 76 8.76 10.86 9.10
N ILE A 77 9.88 11.28 8.50
CA ILE A 77 10.78 10.42 7.72
C ILE A 77 11.41 9.32 8.58
N LEU A 78 11.58 9.53 9.89
CA LEU A 78 12.12 8.51 10.80
C LEU A 78 11.17 7.32 10.97
N ASP A 79 9.86 7.56 11.02
CA ASP A 79 8.83 6.51 11.08
C ASP A 79 8.88 5.65 9.81
N ILE A 80 9.09 6.29 8.64
CA ILE A 80 9.26 5.61 7.36
C ILE A 80 10.56 4.80 7.34
N LEU A 81 11.65 5.37 7.85
CA LEU A 81 12.96 4.70 7.89
C LEU A 81 12.94 3.48 8.81
N ASP A 82 12.34 3.59 10.00
CA ASP A 82 12.23 2.52 10.99
C ASP A 82 11.37 1.36 10.48
N GLU A 83 10.19 1.66 9.91
CA GLU A 83 9.24 0.63 9.48
C GLU A 83 9.66 -0.08 8.17
N PHE A 84 10.38 0.60 7.27
CA PHE A 84 10.63 0.10 5.92
C PHE A 84 12.09 0.01 5.48
N LEU A 85 13.01 0.79 6.04
CA LEU A 85 14.38 0.92 5.53
C LEU A 85 15.44 0.31 6.45
N ASP A 86 15.20 0.20 7.76
CA ASP A 86 16.18 -0.34 8.72
C ASP A 86 16.04 -1.86 8.98
N LYS A 87 15.85 -2.64 7.91
CA LYS A 87 16.19 -4.07 7.96
C LYS A 87 17.69 -4.22 7.66
N LYS A 88 18.52 -4.06 8.69
CA LYS A 88 19.90 -4.57 8.64
C LYS A 88 19.85 -6.08 8.36
N PRO A 89 20.65 -6.61 7.41
CA PRO A 89 20.87 -8.04 7.36
C PRO A 89 21.55 -8.42 8.68
N THR A 90 20.85 -9.16 9.54
CA THR A 90 21.48 -9.86 10.65
C THR A 90 22.53 -10.79 10.06
N SER A 91 23.81 -10.52 10.39
CA SER A 91 24.96 -11.40 10.12
C SER A 91 24.81 -12.76 10.77
#